data_AF-A0A645DFE1-F1
#
_entry.id   AF-A0A645DFE1-F1
#
_cell.length_a   1.000
_cell.length_b   1.000
_cell.length_c   1.000
_cell.angle_alpha   90.00
_cell.angle_beta   90.00
_cell.angle_gamma   90.00
#
_symmetry.space_group_name_H-M   'P 1'
#
loop_
_entity.id
_entity.type
_entity.pdbx_description
1 polymer ?
#
loop_
_entity_poly.entity_id
_entity_poly.type
_entity_poly.pdbx_seq_one_letter_code
_entity_poly.pdbx_strand_id
1 'polypeptide(L)'
;MKKTKLIFLIALSLNFYITAIGQNGMTIIPKPNKFSVANEKFQFTGVFKVYSNESESFNRDYLKSKIENFSKCLIESNAEKANLVIDLNKSYNIVEEGYKLIVEKERIIIKSSSKSGVFYGIQSLLQLFPDRVYSGSKHADNKVNINVLDIEDSPEFSYRGMMLDVSRTFFSKKSHS
;
A
#
# COMPACT_ATOMS: atom_id res chain seq x y z
N MET A 1 58.17 4.30 -20.89
CA MET A 1 57.26 3.20 -20.50
C MET A 1 56.64 3.30 -19.08
N LYS A 2 57.01 4.26 -18.21
CA LYS A 2 56.40 4.39 -16.86
C LYS A 2 55.13 5.25 -16.81
N LYS A 3 54.95 6.20 -17.74
CA LYS A 3 53.80 7.12 -17.76
C LYS A 3 52.50 6.51 -18.30
N THR A 4 52.58 5.50 -19.16
CA THR A 4 51.40 4.78 -19.70
C THR A 4 50.77 3.81 -18.71
N LYS A 5 51.55 3.22 -17.78
CA LYS A 5 51.01 2.39 -16.69
C LYS A 5 50.24 3.20 -15.63
N LEU A 6 50.61 4.48 -15.43
CA LEU A 6 49.98 5.34 -14.43
C LEU A 6 48.58 5.83 -14.87
N ILE A 7 48.38 6.05 -16.19
CA ILE A 7 47.09 6.45 -16.75
C ILE A 7 46.08 5.28 -16.70
N PHE A 8 46.55 4.04 -16.83
CA PHE A 8 45.69 2.85 -16.74
C PHE A 8 45.21 2.57 -15.30
N LEU A 9 45.99 2.96 -14.28
CA LEU A 9 45.60 2.78 -12.87
C LEU A 9 44.53 3.79 -12.42
N ILE A 10 44.52 5.00 -13.00
CA ILE A 10 43.53 6.05 -12.67
C ILE A 10 42.18 5.79 -13.37
N ALA A 11 42.20 5.14 -14.55
CA ALA A 11 40.98 4.72 -15.24
C ALA A 11 40.24 3.56 -14.54
N LEU A 12 40.97 2.75 -13.75
CA LEU A 12 40.38 1.63 -13.01
C LEU A 12 39.77 2.06 -11.67
N SER A 13 40.22 3.17 -11.08
CA SER A 13 39.67 3.69 -9.81
C SER A 13 38.42 4.55 -9.96
N LEU A 14 38.06 5.01 -11.17
CA LEU A 14 36.88 5.85 -11.39
C LEU A 14 35.57 5.05 -11.60
N ASN A 15 35.65 3.74 -11.85
CA ASN A 15 34.48 2.89 -12.13
C ASN A 15 33.86 2.26 -10.87
N PHE A 16 34.35 2.59 -9.67
CA PHE A 16 33.86 2.03 -8.40
C PHE A 16 32.99 3.00 -7.58
N TYR A 17 32.33 3.94 -8.24
CA TYR A 17 31.18 4.65 -7.69
C TYR A 17 29.88 4.10 -8.29
N ILE A 18 29.71 2.78 -8.29
CA ILE A 18 28.36 2.23 -8.33
C ILE A 18 27.79 2.53 -6.96
N THR A 19 27.04 3.62 -6.89
CA THR A 19 26.15 3.90 -5.77
C THR A 19 25.35 2.64 -5.47
N ALA A 20 25.59 2.07 -4.29
CA ALA A 20 24.67 1.14 -3.68
C ALA A 20 23.37 1.92 -3.41
N ILE A 21 22.52 2.03 -4.42
CA ILE A 21 21.12 2.34 -4.22
C ILE A 21 20.58 1.12 -3.49
N GLY A 22 20.53 1.22 -2.16
CA GLY A 22 19.89 0.22 -1.33
C GLY A 22 18.49 0.02 -1.89
N GLN A 23 18.18 -1.21 -2.30
CA GLN A 23 16.79 -1.57 -2.55
C GLN A 23 16.08 -1.42 -1.21
N ASN A 24 15.35 -0.33 -1.02
CA ASN A 24 14.29 -0.26 -0.02
C ASN A 24 13.24 -1.26 -0.50
N GLY A 25 13.49 -2.54 -0.21
CA GLY A 25 12.62 -3.65 -0.57
C GLY A 25 11.25 -3.39 0.02
N MET A 26 10.26 -3.21 -0.84
CA MET A 26 8.87 -3.12 -0.42
C MET A 26 8.44 -4.48 0.14
N THR A 27 7.96 -4.49 1.38
CA THR A 27 7.47 -5.69 2.08
C THR A 27 5.95 -5.76 2.01
N ILE A 28 5.38 -5.87 0.79
CA ILE A 28 3.98 -6.27 0.63
C ILE A 28 3.94 -7.76 0.33
N ILE A 29 3.08 -8.48 1.04
CA ILE A 29 2.87 -9.91 0.91
C ILE A 29 1.40 -10.15 0.51
N PRO A 30 1.13 -10.91 -0.56
CA PRO A 30 2.08 -11.37 -1.59
C PRO A 30 2.66 -10.21 -2.40
N LYS A 31 3.78 -10.46 -3.11
CA LYS A 31 4.44 -9.42 -3.89
C LYS A 31 3.52 -8.93 -5.01
N PRO A 32 3.29 -7.62 -5.17
CA PRO A 32 2.43 -7.10 -6.22
C PRO A 32 2.96 -7.40 -7.63
N ASN A 33 2.04 -7.57 -8.59
CA ASN A 33 2.37 -7.84 -9.99
C ASN A 33 3.25 -6.75 -10.61
N LYS A 34 2.93 -5.47 -10.37
CA LYS A 34 3.73 -4.32 -10.81
C LYS A 34 3.81 -3.28 -9.71
N PHE A 35 5.00 -2.73 -9.51
CA PHE A 35 5.18 -1.61 -8.60
C PHE A 35 6.38 -0.75 -8.99
N SER A 36 6.34 0.52 -8.59
CA SER A 36 7.48 1.44 -8.64
C SER A 36 7.57 2.18 -7.31
N VAL A 37 8.79 2.39 -6.81
CA VAL A 37 9.05 3.07 -5.53
C VAL A 37 9.98 4.23 -5.78
N ALA A 38 9.60 5.41 -5.34
CA ALA A 38 10.46 6.60 -5.35
C ALA A 38 11.25 6.70 -4.03
N ASN A 39 12.35 7.45 -4.05
CA ASN A 39 13.16 7.73 -2.86
C ASN A 39 12.48 8.70 -1.88
N GLU A 40 11.37 9.31 -2.32
CA GLU A 40 10.59 10.25 -1.53
C GLU A 40 9.58 9.51 -0.65
N LYS A 41 9.16 10.15 0.44
CA LYS A 41 8.24 9.55 1.41
C LYS A 41 6.99 10.40 1.58
N PHE A 42 5.84 9.74 1.70
CA PHE A 42 4.64 10.30 2.26
C PHE A 42 4.79 10.35 3.77
N GLN A 43 4.97 11.56 4.29
CA GLN A 43 5.07 11.83 5.73
C GLN A 43 3.84 12.58 6.16
N PHE A 44 2.99 11.93 6.96
CA PHE A 44 1.73 12.51 7.38
C PHE A 44 1.55 12.42 8.88
N THR A 45 1.15 13.54 9.49
CA THR A 45 0.79 13.64 10.90
C THR A 45 -0.45 14.51 10.99
N GLY A 46 -1.55 13.99 11.55
CA GLY A 46 -2.80 14.73 11.67
C GLY A 46 -4.01 13.89 11.34
N VAL A 47 -5.09 14.57 10.96
CA VAL A 47 -6.40 13.93 10.72
C VAL A 47 -6.49 13.44 9.28
N PHE A 48 -6.68 12.14 9.07
CA PHE A 48 -6.97 11.61 7.75
C PHE A 48 -8.34 12.08 7.28
N LYS A 49 -8.42 12.54 6.03
CA LYS A 49 -9.65 12.91 5.35
C LYS A 49 -9.85 11.91 4.21
N VAL A 50 -10.81 11.01 4.40
CA VAL A 50 -11.11 9.93 3.47
C VAL A 50 -12.30 10.32 2.61
N TYR A 51 -12.14 10.25 1.29
CA TYR A 51 -13.22 10.38 0.33
C TYR A 51 -13.45 9.03 -0.38
N SER A 52 -14.71 8.75 -0.71
CA SER A 52 -15.13 7.64 -1.55
C SER A 52 -16.19 8.16 -2.51
N ASN A 53 -16.04 7.87 -3.81
CA ASN A 53 -17.04 8.23 -4.82
C ASN A 53 -18.31 7.36 -4.72
N GLU A 54 -18.22 6.18 -4.10
CA GLU A 54 -19.39 5.42 -3.65
C GLU A 54 -19.83 5.95 -2.28
N SER A 55 -21.07 6.43 -2.20
CA SER A 55 -21.72 6.80 -0.94
C SER A 55 -21.94 5.57 -0.05
N GLU A 56 -21.54 5.65 1.22
CA GLU A 56 -21.76 4.59 2.22
C GLU A 56 -21.25 3.21 1.78
N SER A 57 -19.94 3.12 1.56
CA SER A 57 -19.28 1.86 1.20
C SER A 57 -18.67 1.17 2.42
N PHE A 58 -18.86 -0.15 2.50
CA PHE A 58 -18.18 -1.02 3.48
C PHE A 58 -16.67 -0.76 3.50
N ASN A 59 -16.05 -0.61 2.33
CA ASN A 59 -14.62 -0.37 2.19
C ASN A 59 -14.15 0.94 2.85
N ARG A 60 -14.92 2.03 2.68
CA ARG A 60 -14.62 3.31 3.32
C ARG A 60 -14.70 3.19 4.84
N ASP A 61 -15.76 2.55 5.35
CA ASP A 61 -15.99 2.44 6.78
C ASP A 61 -14.99 1.48 7.44
N TYR A 62 -14.66 0.38 6.75
CA TYR A 62 -13.59 -0.54 7.14
C TYR A 62 -12.24 0.17 7.23
N LEU A 63 -11.84 0.91 6.20
CA LEU A 63 -10.59 1.66 6.20
C LEU A 63 -10.56 2.72 7.31
N LYS A 64 -11.66 3.46 7.48
CA LYS A 64 -11.82 4.43 8.58
C LYS A 64 -11.57 3.76 9.94
N SER A 65 -12.19 2.61 10.19
CA SER A 65 -12.04 1.90 11.47
C SER A 65 -10.59 1.50 11.76
N LYS A 66 -9.83 1.12 10.72
CA LYS A 66 -8.41 0.77 10.85
C LYS A 66 -7.54 2.00 11.10
N ILE A 67 -7.80 3.11 10.42
CA ILE A 67 -7.08 4.37 10.65
C ILE A 67 -7.34 4.89 12.07
N GLU A 68 -8.57 4.76 12.57
CA GLU A 68 -8.98 5.19 13.91
C GLU A 68 -8.24 4.50 15.07
N ASN A 69 -7.54 3.39 14.80
CA ASN A 69 -6.66 2.73 15.76
C ASN A 69 -5.40 3.57 16.11
N PHE A 70 -4.97 4.47 15.22
CA PHE A 70 -3.74 5.23 15.42
C PHE A 70 -3.84 6.72 15.06
N SER A 71 -4.89 7.14 14.34
CA SER A 71 -5.10 8.55 14.01
C SER A 71 -6.59 8.88 13.86
N LYS A 72 -6.95 10.15 14.02
CA LYS A 72 -8.33 10.61 13.78
C LYS A 72 -8.62 10.54 12.27
N CYS A 73 -9.84 10.11 11.92
CA CYS A 73 -10.30 10.01 10.54
C CYS A 73 -11.62 10.77 10.36
N LEU A 74 -11.74 11.54 9.29
CA LEU A 74 -12.95 12.24 8.88
C LEU A 74 -13.33 11.78 7.47
N ILE A 75 -14.63 11.70 7.21
CA ILE A 75 -15.13 11.46 5.86
C ILE A 75 -15.37 12.81 5.20
N GLU A 76 -14.82 12.98 4.00
CA GLU A 76 -14.93 14.18 3.19
C GLU A 76 -15.85 13.94 2.00
N SER A 77 -16.62 14.96 1.61
CA SER A 77 -17.56 14.86 0.48
C SER A 77 -16.93 15.23 -0.86
N ASN A 78 -15.76 15.86 -0.85
CA ASN A 78 -15.01 16.27 -2.04
C ASN A 78 -13.63 15.61 -2.08
N ALA A 79 -13.33 14.92 -3.19
CA ALA A 79 -12.07 14.25 -3.44
C ALA A 79 -10.82 15.16 -3.34
N GLU A 80 -10.93 16.44 -3.72
CA GLU A 80 -9.80 17.39 -3.72
C GLU A 80 -9.36 17.78 -2.31
N LYS A 81 -10.27 17.70 -1.33
CA LYS A 81 -9.98 18.03 0.07
C LYS A 81 -9.52 16.82 0.88
N ALA A 82 -9.55 15.63 0.28
CA ALA A 82 -9.18 14.38 0.91
C ALA A 82 -7.72 14.03 0.64
N ASN A 83 -7.03 13.54 1.66
CA ASN A 83 -5.68 13.01 1.53
C ASN A 83 -5.68 11.50 1.27
N LEU A 84 -6.83 10.84 1.39
CA LEU A 84 -7.02 9.45 1.01
C LEU A 84 -8.29 9.34 0.17
N VAL A 85 -8.15 8.89 -1.07
CA VAL A 85 -9.24 8.81 -2.05
C VAL A 85 -9.46 7.36 -2.47
N ILE A 86 -10.69 6.89 -2.30
CA ILE A 86 -11.19 5.65 -2.89
C ILE A 86 -12.00 6.03 -4.13
N ASP A 87 -11.56 5.56 -5.29
CA ASP A 87 -12.15 5.86 -6.58
C ASP A 87 -12.53 4.56 -7.30
N LEU A 88 -13.78 4.18 -7.11
CA LEU A 88 -14.40 3.00 -7.71
C LEU A 88 -15.07 3.39 -9.03
N ASN A 89 -14.51 2.98 -10.17
CA ASN A 89 -15.09 3.28 -11.47
C ASN A 89 -15.07 2.04 -12.36
N LYS A 90 -16.26 1.53 -12.70
CA LYS A 90 -16.42 0.34 -13.55
C LYS A 90 -15.82 0.50 -14.96
N SER A 91 -15.63 1.74 -15.42
CA SER A 91 -15.03 2.03 -16.73
C SER A 91 -13.50 1.89 -16.73
N TYR A 92 -12.86 1.66 -15.58
CA TYR A 92 -11.43 1.38 -15.54
C TYR A 92 -11.09 0.04 -16.19
N ASN A 93 -10.04 0.03 -17.00
CA ASN A 93 -9.46 -1.18 -17.58
C ASN A 93 -8.60 -1.92 -16.54
N ILE A 94 -9.22 -2.27 -15.41
CA ILE A 94 -8.66 -3.02 -14.30
C ILE A 94 -9.53 -4.26 -14.15
N VAL A 95 -8.92 -5.44 -14.09
CA VAL A 95 -9.66 -6.70 -13.96
C VAL A 95 -10.41 -6.79 -12.63
N GLU A 96 -11.37 -7.70 -12.53
CA GLU A 96 -12.05 -7.98 -11.27
C GLU A 96 -11.03 -8.35 -10.17
N GLU A 97 -11.25 -7.89 -8.94
CA GLU A 97 -10.30 -7.97 -7.82
C GLU A 97 -8.97 -7.20 -8.01
N GLY A 98 -8.71 -6.63 -9.20
CA GLY A 98 -7.54 -5.80 -9.45
C GLY A 98 -7.67 -4.40 -8.86
N TYR A 99 -6.53 -3.78 -8.54
CA TYR A 99 -6.49 -2.40 -8.04
C TYR A 99 -5.22 -1.67 -8.46
N LYS A 100 -5.29 -0.35 -8.37
CA LYS A 100 -4.15 0.55 -8.46
C LYS A 100 -4.03 1.36 -7.17
N LEU A 101 -2.89 1.28 -6.50
CA LEU A 101 -2.58 2.04 -5.28
C LEU A 101 -1.46 3.03 -5.59
N ILE A 102 -1.78 4.32 -5.47
CA ILE A 102 -0.86 5.43 -5.73
C ILE A 102 -0.65 6.17 -4.42
N VAL A 103 0.60 6.25 -3.97
CA VAL A 103 1.00 7.06 -2.82
C VAL A 103 1.87 8.18 -3.34
N GLU A 104 1.35 9.39 -3.28
CA GLU A 104 2.07 10.63 -3.60
C GLU A 104 2.54 11.28 -2.30
N LYS A 105 3.21 12.44 -2.37
CA LYS A 105 3.73 13.15 -1.18
C LYS A 105 2.63 13.64 -0.24
N GLU A 106 1.47 13.98 -0.79
CA GLU A 106 0.39 14.67 -0.06
C GLU A 106 -0.90 13.86 -0.03
N ARG A 107 -1.02 12.83 -0.87
CA ARG A 107 -2.26 12.05 -1.01
C ARG A 107 -2.02 10.59 -1.36
N ILE A 108 -2.99 9.77 -1.00
CA ILE A 108 -3.06 8.34 -1.31
C ILE A 108 -4.34 8.10 -2.11
N ILE A 109 -4.25 7.33 -3.18
CA ILE A 109 -5.36 7.06 -4.10
C ILE A 109 -5.45 5.55 -4.33
N ILE A 110 -6.64 4.99 -4.12
CA ILE A 110 -6.98 3.60 -4.46
C ILE A 110 -7.98 3.66 -5.62
N LYS A 111 -7.61 3.09 -6.77
CA LYS A 111 -8.50 2.95 -7.93
C LYS A 111 -8.82 1.48 -8.18
N SER A 112 -10.05 1.20 -8.55
CA SER A 112 -10.48 -0.14 -8.94
C SER A 112 -11.76 -0.08 -9.78
N SER A 113 -11.99 -1.12 -10.59
CA SER A 113 -13.26 -1.34 -11.31
C SER A 113 -14.31 -2.08 -10.45
N SER A 114 -13.88 -2.69 -9.34
CA SER A 114 -14.69 -3.57 -8.49
C SER A 114 -14.52 -3.28 -7.00
N LYS A 115 -15.56 -3.58 -6.20
CA LYS A 115 -15.51 -3.40 -4.74
C LYS A 115 -14.49 -4.33 -4.07
N SER A 116 -14.33 -5.55 -4.58
CA SER A 116 -13.30 -6.49 -4.15
C SER A 116 -11.90 -5.96 -4.43
N GLY A 117 -11.67 -5.36 -5.60
CA GLY A 117 -10.39 -4.70 -5.91
C GLY A 117 -10.08 -3.56 -4.96
N VAL A 118 -11.05 -2.70 -4.63
CA VAL A 118 -10.87 -1.66 -3.59
C VAL A 118 -10.45 -2.30 -2.26
N PHE A 119 -11.10 -3.39 -1.86
CA PHE A 119 -10.77 -4.09 -0.62
C PHE A 119 -9.31 -4.59 -0.62
N TYR A 120 -8.82 -5.21 -1.70
CA TYR A 120 -7.42 -5.64 -1.79
C TYR A 120 -6.45 -4.45 -1.82
N GLY A 121 -6.80 -3.35 -2.48
CA GLY A 121 -6.02 -2.12 -2.42
C GLY A 121 -5.92 -1.56 -1.01
N ILE A 122 -6.99 -1.65 -0.23
CA ILE A 122 -6.97 -1.32 1.21
C ILE A 122 -6.03 -2.27 1.96
N GLN A 123 -6.10 -3.59 1.73
CA GLN A 123 -5.21 -4.53 2.42
C GLN A 123 -3.73 -4.21 2.18
N SER A 124 -3.36 -3.90 0.93
CA SER A 124 -1.99 -3.52 0.60
C SER A 124 -1.59 -2.18 1.20
N LEU A 125 -2.50 -1.21 1.26
CA LEU A 125 -2.26 0.05 1.97
C LEU A 125 -2.02 -0.17 3.47
N LEU A 126 -2.81 -1.04 4.11
CA LEU A 126 -2.66 -1.34 5.54
C LEU A 126 -1.31 -2.00 5.86
N GLN A 127 -0.77 -2.82 4.94
CA GLN A 127 0.57 -3.39 5.10
C GLN A 127 1.69 -2.36 5.00
N LEU A 128 1.47 -1.27 4.25
CA LEU A 128 2.42 -0.15 4.19
C LEU A 128 2.32 0.74 5.43
N PHE A 129 1.13 0.82 6.03
CA PHE A 129 0.91 1.57 7.24
C PHE A 129 1.67 0.95 8.43
N PRO A 130 1.96 1.74 9.47
CA PRO A 130 2.67 1.24 10.63
C PRO A 130 1.85 0.16 11.36
N ASP A 131 2.52 -0.84 11.92
CA ASP A 131 1.94 -2.05 12.54
C ASP A 131 0.77 -1.80 13.50
N ARG A 132 0.78 -0.65 14.18
CA ARG A 132 -0.30 -0.19 15.05
C ARG A 132 -1.66 -0.06 14.38
N VAL A 133 -1.74 -0.03 13.05
CA VAL A 133 -3.00 -0.11 12.30
C VAL A 133 -3.76 -1.42 12.59
N TYR A 134 -3.04 -2.49 12.93
CA TYR A 134 -3.60 -3.77 13.34
C TYR A 134 -3.81 -3.89 14.86
N SER A 135 -3.42 -2.88 15.64
CA SER A 135 -3.65 -2.88 17.07
C SER A 135 -5.13 -2.71 17.41
N GLY A 136 -5.61 -3.46 18.41
CA GLY A 136 -6.92 -3.23 19.02
C GLY A 136 -6.95 -2.06 20.02
N SER A 137 -5.87 -1.29 20.17
CA SER A 137 -5.75 -0.20 21.13
C SER A 137 -5.33 1.11 20.47
N LYS A 138 -5.86 2.23 20.96
CA LYS A 138 -5.53 3.56 20.44
C LYS A 138 -4.10 3.94 20.77
N HIS A 139 -3.34 4.33 19.74
CA HIS A 139 -1.96 4.80 19.88
C HIS A 139 -1.89 6.33 19.87
N ALA A 140 -1.00 6.89 20.70
CA ALA A 140 -0.74 8.33 20.72
C ALA A 140 0.09 8.81 19.52
N ASP A 141 0.89 7.91 18.93
CA ASP A 141 1.68 8.21 17.74
C ASP A 141 0.84 8.10 16.46
N ASN A 142 0.59 9.25 15.84
CA ASN A 142 -0.19 9.39 14.60
C ASN A 142 0.70 9.60 13.35
N LYS A 143 2.02 9.42 13.45
CA LYS A 143 2.96 9.66 12.34
C LYS A 143 2.99 8.52 11.33
N VAL A 144 2.52 8.73 10.11
CA VAL A 144 2.67 7.78 9.00
C VAL A 144 3.86 8.18 8.14
N ASN A 145 4.73 7.22 7.85
CA ASN A 145 5.91 7.43 7.01
C ASN A 145 6.08 6.24 6.07
N ILE A 146 5.63 6.39 4.83
CA ILE A 146 5.66 5.35 3.80
C ILE A 146 6.31 5.89 2.53
N ASN A 147 6.86 5.03 1.68
CA ASN A 147 7.47 5.50 0.42
C ASN A 147 6.39 5.98 -0.55
N VAL A 148 6.74 6.99 -1.36
CA VAL A 148 5.98 7.36 -2.56
C VAL A 148 6.10 6.20 -3.55
N LEU A 149 4.98 5.71 -4.05
CA LEU A 149 4.92 4.48 -4.84
C LEU A 149 3.67 4.42 -5.73
N ASP A 150 3.76 3.59 -6.76
CA ASP A 150 2.64 3.18 -7.61
C ASP A 150 2.63 1.66 -7.65
N ILE A 151 1.49 1.04 -7.35
CA ILE A 151 1.27 -0.41 -7.41
C ILE A 151 0.06 -0.68 -8.31
N GLU A 152 0.23 -1.61 -9.24
CA GLU A 152 -0.85 -2.24 -9.99
C GLU A 152 -0.83 -3.73 -9.69
N ASP A 153 -1.92 -4.25 -9.12
CA ASP A 153 -1.98 -5.63 -8.69
C ASP A 153 -3.33 -6.28 -8.97
N SER A 154 -3.32 -7.60 -9.15
CA SER A 154 -4.49 -8.40 -9.46
C SER A 154 -4.23 -9.88 -9.23
N PRO A 155 -5.27 -10.71 -9.06
CA PRO A 155 -5.09 -12.16 -9.10
C PRO A 155 -4.40 -12.64 -10.37
N GLU A 156 -3.44 -13.53 -10.22
CA GLU A 156 -2.99 -14.38 -11.32
C GLU A 156 -4.00 -15.51 -11.57
N PHE A 157 -4.62 -16.03 -10.50
CA PHE A 157 -5.67 -17.05 -10.55
C PHE A 157 -6.89 -16.60 -9.74
N SER A 158 -8.08 -16.78 -10.30
CA SER A 158 -9.35 -16.40 -9.64
C SER A 158 -9.68 -17.28 -8.42
N TYR A 159 -9.14 -18.50 -8.35
CA TYR A 159 -9.39 -19.41 -7.22
C TYR A 159 -8.17 -19.46 -6.29
N ARG A 160 -8.37 -19.06 -5.03
CA ARG A 160 -7.35 -19.08 -3.95
C ARG A 160 -7.94 -19.69 -2.66
N GLY A 161 -8.18 -21.00 -2.67
CA GLY A 161 -8.73 -21.73 -1.54
C GLY A 161 -7.66 -22.32 -0.61
N MET A 162 -8.02 -22.51 0.66
CA MET A 162 -7.31 -23.39 1.58
C MET A 162 -8.27 -24.49 2.03
N MET A 163 -7.83 -25.74 2.00
CA MET A 163 -8.63 -26.86 2.51
C MET A 163 -8.57 -26.86 4.04
N LEU A 164 -9.69 -26.51 4.68
CA LEU A 164 -9.85 -26.58 6.13
C LEU A 164 -10.50 -27.94 6.48
N ASP A 165 -9.74 -28.86 7.09
CA ASP A 165 -10.29 -30.12 7.59
C ASP A 165 -11.10 -29.89 8.88
N VAL A 166 -12.39 -29.65 8.71
CA VAL A 166 -13.36 -29.46 9.81
C VAL A 166 -13.92 -30.79 10.34
N SER A 167 -13.51 -31.93 9.79
CA SER A 167 -14.12 -33.24 10.12
C SER A 167 -13.61 -33.84 11.43
N ARG A 168 -12.43 -33.42 11.90
CA ARG A 168 -11.76 -34.01 13.07
C ARG A 168 -11.65 -33.07 14.28
N THR A 169 -11.90 -31.77 14.07
CA THR A 169 -11.84 -30.75 15.14
C THR A 169 -12.95 -29.73 14.93
N PHE A 170 -13.88 -29.61 15.90
CA PHE A 170 -14.97 -28.64 15.82
C PHE A 170 -14.47 -27.22 16.12
N PHE A 171 -14.42 -26.36 15.08
CA PHE A 171 -14.12 -24.94 15.24
C PHE A 171 -15.41 -24.16 15.51
N SER A 172 -15.47 -23.41 16.62
CA SER A 172 -16.64 -22.57 16.92
C SER A 172 -16.63 -21.28 16.10
N LYS A 173 -17.82 -20.84 15.64
CA LYS A 173 -18.04 -19.65 14.78
C LYS A 173 -17.43 -18.35 15.35
N LYS A 174 -17.21 -18.27 16.67
CA LYS A 174 -16.77 -17.06 17.37
C LYS A 174 -15.25 -16.82 17.32
N SER A 175 -14.49 -17.74 16.73
CA SER A 175 -13.03 -17.63 16.62
C SER A 175 -12.54 -16.70 15.50
N HIS A 176 -13.44 -16.19 14.65
CA HIS A 176 -13.08 -15.40 13.46
C HIS A 176 -14.04 -14.20 13.24
N SER A 177 -14.10 -13.25 14.20
CA SER A 177 -14.70 -11.92 13.96
C SER A 177 -13.76 -10.81 14.40
#